data_AF-A0AAD7DI08-F1
#
_entry.id   AF-A0AAD7DI08-F1
#
_cell.length_a   1.000
_cell.length_b   1.000
_cell.length_c   1.000
_cell.angle_alpha   90.00
_cell.angle_beta   90.00
_cell.angle_gamma   90.00
#
_symmetry.space_group_name_H-M   'P 1'
#
loop_
_entity.id
_entity.type
_entity.pdbx_description
1 polymer ?
#
loop_
_entity_poly.entity_id
_entity_poly.type
_entity_poly.pdbx_seq_one_letter_code
_entity_poly.pdbx_strand_id
1 'polypeptide(L)'
;MELVREPKNGSNDSSPHMSKREISNKAVQEPVTAKKRTRVPRGTPTKAALQRAAAAEARTRKQTRRRDWERRCKEKRWTPNPRYTQPRGTRVMHHAAAQRYFRLTRTELGRLPYIEFFNKHHEVAPPGKSYEYARLLRLVHYKFASLAGLPKNAAFVARGKALFDAYAATLDARRVKLNKKARSPEI
;
A
#
# COMPACT_ATOMS: atom_id res chain seq x y z
N MET A 1 -39.41 -29.72 39.59
CA MET A 1 -40.41 -29.80 38.51
C MET A 1 -39.64 -29.90 37.20
N GLU A 2 -39.99 -30.94 36.43
CA GLU A 2 -39.69 -31.25 35.02
C GLU A 2 -38.20 -31.20 34.56
N LEU A 3 -37.46 -32.31 34.46
CA LEU A 3 -37.53 -33.45 33.51
C LEU A 3 -37.46 -33.02 32.03
N VAL A 4 -36.35 -33.32 31.32
CA VAL A 4 -36.22 -34.42 30.32
C VAL A 4 -36.08 -33.82 28.90
N ARG A 5 -35.22 -34.22 27.95
CA ARG A 5 -34.59 -35.51 27.55
C ARG A 5 -33.44 -35.21 26.54
N GLU A 6 -32.37 -36.01 26.55
CA GLU A 6 -31.55 -36.30 25.34
C GLU A 6 -32.35 -37.23 24.38
N PRO A 7 -31.87 -37.49 23.13
CA PRO A 7 -31.08 -38.72 22.99
C PRO A 7 -29.92 -38.69 21.99
N LYS A 8 -29.03 -39.65 22.27
CA LYS A 8 -27.92 -40.22 21.50
C LYS A 8 -28.39 -41.07 20.30
N ASN A 9 -27.45 -41.31 19.39
CA ASN A 9 -27.16 -42.56 18.64
C ASN A 9 -26.69 -42.21 17.22
N GLY A 10 -25.71 -42.86 16.59
CA GLY A 10 -25.00 -44.07 16.91
C GLY A 10 -24.29 -44.51 15.63
N SER A 11 -23.03 -44.92 15.77
CA SER A 11 -22.19 -45.54 14.74
C SER A 11 -22.84 -46.79 14.14
N ASN A 12 -22.56 -47.11 12.87
CA ASN A 12 -22.14 -48.48 12.56
C ASN A 12 -21.40 -48.62 11.23
N ASP A 13 -20.32 -49.36 11.35
CA ASP A 13 -19.40 -49.90 10.38
C ASP A 13 -20.00 -51.19 9.78
N SER A 14 -19.84 -51.44 8.48
CA SER A 14 -20.03 -52.76 7.85
C SER A 14 -19.56 -52.75 6.39
N SER A 15 -18.34 -53.23 6.18
CA SER A 15 -17.97 -53.95 4.94
C SER A 15 -18.65 -55.34 4.94
N PRO A 16 -18.97 -55.94 3.76
CA PRO A 16 -18.03 -56.93 3.23
C PRO A 16 -17.95 -57.03 1.70
N HIS A 17 -16.95 -57.82 1.34
CA HIS A 17 -16.32 -58.13 0.07
C HIS A 17 -17.09 -59.20 -0.76
N MET A 18 -16.89 -59.19 -2.10
CA MET A 18 -16.66 -60.36 -3.00
C MET A 18 -17.61 -60.62 -4.19
N SER A 19 -16.93 -60.87 -5.33
CA SER A 19 -17.20 -61.86 -6.39
C SER A 19 -18.13 -61.58 -7.57
N LYS A 20 -17.47 -61.33 -8.72
CA LYS A 20 -17.54 -62.05 -10.01
C LYS A 20 -18.90 -62.63 -10.46
N ARG A 21 -19.36 -62.18 -11.63
CA ARG A 21 -19.45 -63.00 -12.87
C ARG A 21 -19.88 -62.16 -14.06
N GLU A 22 -19.19 -62.36 -15.17
CA GLU A 22 -19.61 -62.01 -16.52
C GLU A 22 -20.94 -62.67 -16.88
N ILE A 23 -21.78 -62.01 -17.68
CA ILE A 23 -22.44 -62.58 -18.87
C ILE A 23 -22.75 -61.42 -19.82
N SER A 24 -22.22 -61.58 -21.03
CA SER A 24 -22.48 -60.84 -22.25
C SER A 24 -23.97 -60.81 -22.61
N ASN A 25 -24.47 -59.67 -23.13
CA ASN A 25 -25.54 -59.68 -24.13
C ASN A 25 -25.51 -58.42 -25.02
N LYS A 26 -25.12 -58.70 -26.28
CA LYS A 26 -25.61 -58.18 -27.57
C LYS A 26 -26.25 -56.79 -27.63
N ALA A 27 -25.51 -55.92 -28.33
CA ALA A 27 -25.94 -55.03 -29.41
C ALA A 27 -27.45 -54.85 -29.64
N VAL A 28 -27.93 -53.63 -29.37
CA VAL A 28 -28.90 -52.93 -30.21
C VAL A 28 -28.40 -51.49 -30.34
N GLN A 29 -28.04 -51.13 -31.57
CA GLN A 29 -27.77 -49.75 -31.95
C GLN A 29 -29.11 -49.00 -31.98
N GLU A 30 -29.26 -47.98 -31.15
CA GLU A 30 -30.26 -46.94 -31.33
C GLU A 30 -29.57 -45.57 -31.42
N PRO A 31 -30.12 -44.67 -32.26
CA PRO A 31 -29.38 -43.54 -32.81
C PRO A 31 -29.00 -42.51 -31.76
N VAL A 32 -27.75 -42.06 -31.87
CA VAL A 32 -27.15 -40.97 -31.12
C VAL A 32 -27.96 -39.69 -31.32
N THR A 33 -28.94 -39.44 -30.45
CA THR A 33 -29.46 -38.09 -30.29
C THR A 33 -28.36 -37.30 -29.57
N ALA A 34 -27.60 -36.55 -30.37
CA ALA A 34 -26.63 -35.58 -29.87
C ALA A 34 -27.37 -34.58 -28.98
N LYS A 35 -27.39 -34.86 -27.66
CA LYS A 35 -27.74 -33.86 -26.66
C LYS A 35 -26.74 -32.73 -26.81
N LYS A 36 -27.14 -31.69 -27.55
CA LYS A 36 -26.53 -30.35 -27.48
C LYS A 36 -26.46 -30.00 -26.00
N ARG A 37 -25.28 -30.19 -25.39
CA ARG A 37 -24.98 -29.68 -24.06
C ARG A 37 -25.07 -28.17 -24.21
N THR A 38 -26.21 -27.60 -23.83
CA THR A 38 -26.40 -26.18 -23.68
C THR A 38 -25.33 -25.74 -22.69
N ARG A 39 -24.28 -25.11 -23.23
CA ARG A 39 -23.19 -24.53 -22.47
C ARG A 39 -23.84 -23.47 -21.59
N VAL A 40 -24.01 -23.77 -20.30
CA VAL A 40 -24.56 -22.83 -19.32
C VAL A 40 -23.80 -21.52 -19.52
N PRO A 41 -24.49 -20.39 -19.77
CA PRO A 41 -23.80 -19.13 -19.94
C PRO A 41 -23.00 -18.89 -18.65
N ARG A 42 -21.72 -18.56 -18.82
CA ARG A 42 -20.76 -18.30 -17.75
C ARG A 42 -21.16 -16.98 -17.07
N GLY A 43 -22.29 -17.01 -16.38
CA GLY A 43 -22.99 -15.88 -15.81
C GLY A 43 -22.50 -15.64 -14.39
N THR A 44 -22.18 -14.38 -14.12
CA THR A 44 -21.73 -13.83 -12.84
C THR A 44 -20.32 -14.24 -12.36
N PRO A 45 -19.38 -13.28 -12.26
CA PRO A 45 -18.07 -13.53 -11.66
C PRO A 45 -18.24 -13.90 -10.18
N THR A 46 -17.45 -14.86 -9.71
CA THR A 46 -17.43 -15.24 -8.30
C THR A 46 -17.01 -14.06 -7.42
N LYS A 47 -17.43 -14.05 -6.14
CA LYS A 47 -17.00 -13.04 -5.15
C LYS A 47 -15.47 -12.89 -5.10
N ALA A 48 -14.74 -14.00 -5.24
CA ALA A 48 -13.28 -14.00 -5.31
C ALA A 48 -12.74 -13.32 -6.59
N ALA A 49 -13.39 -13.53 -7.74
CA ALA A 49 -13.01 -12.85 -8.98
C ALA A 49 -13.25 -11.33 -8.90
N LEU A 50 -14.38 -10.90 -8.31
CA LEU A 50 -14.68 -9.49 -8.06
C LEU A 50 -13.66 -8.83 -7.11
N GLN A 51 -13.28 -9.51 -6.02
CA GLN A 51 -12.27 -9.00 -5.10
C GLN A 51 -10.89 -8.88 -5.75
N ARG A 52 -10.49 -9.85 -6.58
CA ARG A 52 -9.21 -9.79 -7.32
C ARG A 52 -9.21 -8.64 -8.33
N ALA A 53 -10.31 -8.43 -9.04
CA ALA A 53 -10.45 -7.29 -9.96
C ALA A 53 -10.36 -5.95 -9.21
N ALA A 54 -11.10 -5.78 -8.11
CA ALA A 54 -11.03 -4.57 -7.29
C ALA A 54 -9.63 -4.32 -6.72
N ALA A 55 -8.94 -5.36 -6.26
CA ALA A 55 -7.56 -5.25 -5.78
C ALA A 55 -6.57 -4.89 -6.90
N ALA A 56 -6.75 -5.44 -8.10
CA ALA A 56 -5.94 -5.09 -9.27
C ALA A 56 -6.14 -3.62 -9.66
N GLU A 57 -7.39 -3.14 -9.72
CA GLU A 57 -7.70 -1.73 -9.95
C GLU A 57 -7.12 -0.80 -8.89
N ALA A 58 -7.21 -1.19 -7.61
CA ALA A 58 -6.63 -0.40 -6.53
C ALA A 58 -5.09 -0.28 -6.69
N ARG A 59 -4.42 -1.36 -7.12
CA ARG A 59 -2.98 -1.36 -7.41
C ARG A 59 -2.63 -0.46 -8.58
N THR A 60 -3.36 -0.55 -9.70
CA THR A 60 -3.10 0.31 -10.86
C THR A 60 -3.32 1.78 -10.52
N ARG A 61 -4.42 2.13 -9.83
CA ARG A 61 -4.70 3.50 -9.36
C ARG A 61 -3.57 4.02 -8.47
N LYS A 62 -3.09 3.22 -7.52
CA LYS A 62 -1.96 3.57 -6.65
C LYS A 62 -0.68 3.82 -7.44
N GLN A 63 -0.38 2.98 -8.42
CA GLN A 63 0.81 3.11 -9.26
C GLN A 63 0.74 4.36 -10.15
N THR A 64 -0.41 4.65 -10.76
CA THR A 64 -0.62 5.86 -11.56
C THR A 64 -0.39 7.12 -10.74
N ARG A 65 -0.99 7.20 -9.53
CA ARG A 65 -0.78 8.34 -8.62
C ARG A 65 0.68 8.55 -8.26
N ARG A 66 1.43 7.46 -8.04
CA ARG A 66 2.86 7.53 -7.76
C ARG A 66 3.64 8.06 -8.96
N ARG A 67 3.36 7.55 -10.16
CA ARG A 67 3.99 8.02 -11.41
C ARG A 67 3.69 9.49 -11.67
N ASP A 68 2.44 9.92 -11.49
CA ASP A 68 2.04 11.32 -11.63
C ASP A 68 2.75 12.22 -10.63
N TRP A 69 2.91 11.75 -9.39
CA TRP A 69 3.67 12.47 -8.37
C TRP A 69 5.14 12.61 -8.77
N GLU A 70 5.79 11.53 -9.19
CA GLU A 70 7.18 11.53 -9.65
C GLU A 70 7.38 12.44 -10.87
N ARG A 71 6.48 12.38 -11.86
CA ARG A 71 6.48 13.26 -13.04
C ARG A 71 6.41 14.72 -12.61
N ARG A 72 5.47 15.06 -11.74
CA ARG A 72 5.32 16.43 -11.22
C ARG A 72 6.55 16.92 -10.46
N CYS A 73 7.26 16.03 -9.78
CA CYS A 73 8.50 16.40 -9.11
C CYS A 73 9.62 16.76 -10.07
N LYS A 74 9.68 16.10 -11.22
CA LYS A 74 10.63 16.42 -12.29
C LYS A 74 10.26 17.74 -12.99
N GLU A 75 8.99 17.92 -13.34
CA GLU A 75 8.50 19.12 -14.04
C GLU A 75 8.66 20.40 -13.20
N LYS A 76 8.39 20.32 -11.90
CA LYS A 76 8.46 21.47 -10.98
C LYS A 76 9.73 21.49 -10.16
N ARG A 77 10.85 21.10 -10.77
CA ARG A 77 12.16 21.16 -10.14
C ARG A 77 12.55 22.63 -9.93
N TRP A 78 13.06 22.92 -8.73
CA TRP A 78 13.59 24.23 -8.42
C TRP A 78 14.91 24.47 -9.16
N THR A 79 15.00 25.59 -9.85
CA THR A 79 16.25 26.08 -10.43
C THR A 79 17.02 26.85 -9.36
N PRO A 80 18.28 26.47 -9.06
CA PRO A 80 19.09 27.17 -8.07
C PRO A 80 19.19 28.66 -8.41
N ASN A 81 18.94 29.51 -7.42
CA ASN A 81 19.07 30.96 -7.55
C ASN A 81 20.05 31.45 -6.48
N PRO A 82 21.24 31.94 -6.87
CA PRO A 82 22.23 32.46 -5.92
C PRO A 82 21.72 33.62 -5.05
N ARG A 83 20.71 34.36 -5.51
CA ARG A 83 20.10 35.47 -4.77
C ARG A 83 19.00 35.03 -3.80
N TYR A 84 18.61 33.76 -3.81
CA TYR A 84 17.58 33.27 -2.91
C TYR A 84 18.13 33.21 -1.48
N THR A 85 17.47 33.93 -0.58
CA THR A 85 17.67 33.82 0.86
C THR A 85 16.42 33.28 1.52
N GLN A 86 16.60 32.53 2.60
CA GLN A 86 15.51 32.02 3.41
C GLN A 86 14.95 33.18 4.23
N PRO A 87 13.63 33.23 4.45
CA PRO A 87 13.05 34.29 5.27
C PRO A 87 13.65 34.27 6.68
N ARG A 88 14.01 35.45 7.21
CA ARG A 88 14.58 35.57 8.56
C ARG A 88 13.62 35.01 9.61
N GLY A 89 14.16 34.39 10.65
CA GLY A 89 13.37 33.79 11.74
C GLY A 89 12.68 32.46 11.39
N THR A 90 12.91 31.92 10.19
CA THR A 90 12.34 30.61 9.83
C THR A 90 13.18 29.45 10.35
N ARG A 91 12.50 28.38 10.76
CA ARG A 91 13.18 27.11 11.08
C ARG A 91 13.70 26.47 9.81
N VAL A 92 14.95 26.02 9.86
CA VAL A 92 15.63 25.36 8.73
C VAL A 92 15.83 23.87 9.02
N MET A 93 15.89 23.07 7.96
CA MET A 93 16.22 21.66 8.05
C MET A 93 17.17 21.26 6.92
N HIS A 94 18.23 20.55 7.26
CA HIS A 94 19.20 20.05 6.30
C HIS A 94 18.66 18.88 5.48
N HIS A 95 19.19 18.72 4.26
CA HIS A 95 18.78 17.70 3.30
C HIS A 95 18.68 16.28 3.90
N ALA A 96 19.74 15.80 4.55
CA ALA A 96 19.78 14.46 5.11
C ALA A 96 18.71 14.25 6.21
N ALA A 97 18.50 15.25 7.07
CA ALA A 97 17.46 15.23 8.09
C ALA A 97 16.06 15.20 7.45
N ALA A 98 15.83 16.00 6.42
CA ALA A 98 14.56 16.03 5.69
C ALA A 98 14.26 14.67 5.01
N GLN A 99 15.25 14.04 4.38
CA GLN A 99 15.08 12.70 3.79
C GLN A 99 14.74 11.65 4.84
N ARG A 100 15.47 11.66 5.98
CA ARG A 100 15.28 10.68 7.05
C ARG A 100 13.93 10.83 7.74
N TYR A 101 13.56 12.05 8.11
CA TYR A 101 12.36 12.32 8.89
C TYR A 101 11.09 12.25 8.03
N PHE A 102 11.08 12.92 6.87
CA PHE A 102 9.89 13.03 6.02
C PHE A 102 9.80 11.96 4.93
N ARG A 103 10.79 11.07 4.83
CA ARG A 103 10.88 10.05 3.75
C ARG A 103 10.73 10.65 2.37
N LEU A 104 11.33 11.83 2.19
CA LEU A 104 11.40 12.50 0.90
C LEU A 104 12.61 12.01 0.10
N THR A 105 12.42 11.82 -1.20
CA THR A 105 13.50 11.49 -2.12
C THR A 105 14.28 12.75 -2.52
N ARG A 106 15.49 12.58 -3.05
CA ARG A 106 16.30 13.70 -3.58
C ARG A 106 15.54 14.48 -4.66
N THR A 107 14.81 13.77 -5.53
CA THR A 107 13.99 14.38 -6.58
C THR A 107 12.83 15.21 -6.02
N GLU A 108 12.19 14.74 -4.94
CA GLU A 108 11.11 15.48 -4.28
C GLU A 108 11.65 16.76 -3.60
N LEU A 109 12.76 16.65 -2.88
CA LEU A 109 13.43 17.80 -2.25
C LEU A 109 13.93 18.81 -3.27
N GLY A 110 14.31 18.34 -4.46
CA GLY A 110 14.73 19.18 -5.58
C GLY A 110 13.65 20.14 -6.10
N ARG A 111 12.40 20.06 -5.63
CA ARG A 111 11.33 21.02 -5.96
C ARG A 111 11.31 22.26 -5.07
N LEU A 112 11.97 22.19 -3.92
CA LEU A 112 11.93 23.27 -2.94
C LEU A 112 13.10 24.22 -3.17
N PRO A 113 12.90 25.52 -2.94
CA PRO A 113 14.00 26.45 -2.77
C PRO A 113 14.90 25.98 -1.62
N TYR A 114 16.20 26.12 -1.82
CA TYR A 114 17.21 25.78 -0.83
C TYR A 114 18.36 26.78 -0.87
N ILE A 115 19.08 26.85 0.25
CA ILE A 115 20.37 27.51 0.34
C ILE A 115 21.44 26.43 0.40
N GLU A 116 22.52 26.66 -0.34
CA GLU A 116 23.73 25.85 -0.27
C GLU A 116 24.65 26.38 0.84
N PHE A 117 25.24 25.48 1.62
CA PHE A 117 26.20 25.83 2.65
C PHE A 117 27.44 24.94 2.56
N PHE A 118 28.58 25.51 2.88
CA PHE A 118 29.84 24.78 2.90
C PHE A 118 29.90 23.83 4.11
N ASN A 119 30.32 22.60 3.88
CA ASN A 119 30.52 21.63 4.95
C ASN A 119 31.97 21.71 5.44
N LYS A 120 32.18 22.39 6.57
CA LYS A 120 33.52 22.58 7.16
C LYS A 120 34.28 21.29 7.48
N HIS A 121 33.57 20.16 7.62
CA HIS A 121 34.20 18.88 7.95
C HIS A 121 34.62 18.08 6.72
N HIS A 122 34.14 18.43 5.52
CA HIS A 122 34.42 17.70 4.30
C HIS A 122 34.51 18.67 3.12
N GLU A 123 35.70 19.21 2.88
CA GLU A 123 35.94 20.27 1.89
C GLU A 123 35.71 19.81 0.45
N VAL A 124 35.97 18.53 0.15
CA VAL A 124 35.78 17.92 -1.18
C VAL A 124 34.31 17.50 -1.41
N ALA A 125 33.48 17.49 -0.37
CA ALA A 125 32.10 17.06 -0.51
C ALA A 125 31.24 18.14 -1.22
N PRO A 126 30.21 17.73 -1.98
CA PRO A 126 29.24 18.67 -2.52
C PRO A 126 28.63 19.55 -1.41
N PRO A 127 28.27 20.81 -1.72
CA PRO A 127 27.70 21.70 -0.72
C PRO A 127 26.43 21.10 -0.10
N GLY A 128 26.30 21.31 1.21
CA GLY A 128 25.11 20.94 1.94
C GLY A 128 23.91 21.77 1.49
N LYS A 129 22.70 21.23 1.63
CA LYS A 129 21.46 21.95 1.29
C LYS A 129 20.57 22.10 2.51
N SER A 130 20.06 23.30 2.73
CA SER A 130 19.10 23.60 3.78
C SER A 130 17.78 24.08 3.18
N TYR A 131 16.68 23.70 3.81
CA TYR A 131 15.32 23.99 3.36
C TYR A 131 14.54 24.68 4.48
N GLU A 132 13.65 25.58 4.09
CA GLU A 132 12.66 26.15 5.01
C GLU A 132 11.70 25.05 5.49
N TYR A 133 11.60 24.88 6.80
CA TYR A 133 10.83 23.78 7.41
C TYR A 133 9.34 23.85 7.07
N ALA A 134 8.74 25.04 7.02
CA ALA A 134 7.34 25.22 6.65
C ALA A 134 7.06 24.75 5.20
N ARG A 135 7.98 25.02 4.27
CA ARG A 135 7.88 24.55 2.87
C ARG A 135 8.04 23.04 2.76
N LEU A 136 8.93 22.44 3.56
CA LEU A 136 9.04 20.98 3.66
C LEU A 136 7.72 20.37 4.11
N LEU A 137 7.13 20.85 5.20
CA LEU A 137 5.83 20.37 5.68
C LEU A 137 4.76 20.49 4.61
N ARG A 138 4.66 21.65 3.94
CA ARG A 138 3.68 21.84 2.86
C ARG A 138 3.88 20.84 1.72
N LEU A 139 5.13 20.55 1.33
CA LEU A 139 5.44 19.54 0.31
C LEU A 139 5.00 18.14 0.77
N VAL A 140 5.27 17.78 2.02
CA VAL A 140 4.91 16.48 2.59
C VAL A 140 3.39 16.32 2.63
N HIS A 141 2.66 17.31 3.15
CA HIS A 141 1.20 17.28 3.17
C HIS A 141 0.64 17.12 1.74
N TYR A 142 1.21 17.87 0.78
CA TYR A 142 0.85 17.76 -0.62
C TYR A 142 1.11 16.36 -1.20
N LYS A 143 2.25 15.75 -0.87
CA LYS A 143 2.61 14.38 -1.27
C LYS A 143 1.57 13.39 -0.75
N PHE A 144 1.27 13.42 0.55
CA PHE A 144 0.31 12.50 1.17
C PHE A 144 -1.09 12.63 0.56
N ALA A 145 -1.56 13.86 0.36
CA ALA A 145 -2.84 14.11 -0.31
C ALA A 145 -2.85 13.61 -1.77
N SER A 146 -1.75 13.81 -2.51
CA SER A 146 -1.62 13.35 -3.91
C SER A 146 -1.65 11.83 -4.01
N LEU A 147 -0.88 11.15 -3.15
CA LEU A 147 -0.80 9.68 -3.15
C LEU A 147 -2.10 9.03 -2.67
N ALA A 148 -2.83 9.69 -1.76
CA ALA A 148 -4.17 9.29 -1.37
C ALA A 148 -5.23 9.54 -2.46
N GLY A 149 -4.90 10.29 -3.51
CA GLY A 149 -5.81 10.61 -4.62
C GLY A 149 -6.93 11.56 -4.22
N LEU A 150 -6.64 12.50 -3.31
CA LEU A 150 -7.62 13.49 -2.88
C LEU A 150 -7.89 14.51 -4.01
N PRO A 151 -9.11 15.07 -4.11
CA PRO A 151 -9.40 16.13 -5.06
C PRO A 151 -8.63 17.40 -4.70
N LYS A 152 -8.09 18.11 -5.71
CA LYS A 152 -7.29 19.33 -5.52
C LYS A 152 -8.17 20.54 -5.23
N ASN A 153 -8.79 20.57 -4.05
CA ASN A 153 -9.59 21.68 -3.55
C ASN A 153 -8.86 22.42 -2.40
N ALA A 154 -9.53 23.42 -1.80
CA ALA A 154 -8.97 24.20 -0.70
C ALA A 154 -8.52 23.35 0.50
N ALA A 155 -9.22 22.23 0.77
CA ALA A 155 -8.90 21.32 1.87
C ALA A 155 -7.77 20.32 1.56
N PHE A 156 -7.23 20.30 0.33
CA PHE A 156 -6.27 19.28 -0.12
C PHE A 156 -5.04 19.17 0.79
N VAL A 157 -4.43 20.30 1.13
CA VAL A 157 -3.23 20.33 1.98
C VAL A 157 -3.57 19.97 3.43
N ALA A 158 -4.71 20.44 3.96
CA ALA A 158 -5.14 20.14 5.32
C ALA A 158 -5.41 18.63 5.51
N ARG A 159 -6.09 17.99 4.55
CA ARG A 159 -6.30 16.54 4.54
C ARG A 159 -4.98 15.78 4.38
N GLY A 160 -4.07 16.32 3.58
CA GLY A 160 -2.70 15.81 3.47
C GLY A 160 -1.92 15.83 4.78
N LYS A 161 -2.10 16.89 5.58
CA LYS A 161 -1.53 16.99 6.93
C LYS A 161 -2.08 15.88 7.83
N ALA A 162 -3.40 15.70 7.88
CA ALA A 162 -4.00 14.64 8.70
C ALA A 162 -3.47 13.24 8.34
N LEU A 163 -3.29 12.96 7.03
CA LEU A 163 -2.70 11.70 6.56
C LEU A 163 -1.23 11.55 6.97
N PHE A 164 -0.46 12.64 6.93
CA PHE A 164 0.93 12.63 7.38
C PHE A 164 1.04 12.44 8.90
N ASP A 165 0.21 13.14 9.69
CA ASP A 165 0.20 13.03 11.15
C ASP A 165 -0.14 11.59 11.58
N ALA A 166 -1.14 10.97 10.95
CA ALA A 166 -1.48 9.57 11.17
C ALA A 166 -0.29 8.65 10.83
N TYR A 167 0.41 8.91 9.72
CA TYR A 167 1.61 8.16 9.36
C TYR A 167 2.75 8.35 10.37
N ALA A 168 3.02 9.59 10.81
CA ALA A 168 4.06 9.91 11.78
C ALA A 168 3.81 9.19 13.12
N ALA A 169 2.57 9.19 13.61
CA ALA A 169 2.18 8.47 14.82
C ALA A 169 2.49 6.96 14.72
N THR A 170 2.28 6.34 13.56
CA THR A 170 2.64 4.92 13.38
C THR A 170 4.14 4.67 13.39
N LEU A 171 4.96 5.61 12.90
CA LEU A 171 6.42 5.51 12.95
C LEU A 171 6.94 5.64 14.38
N ASP A 172 6.41 6.60 15.14
CA ASP A 172 6.81 6.80 16.53
C ASP A 172 6.43 5.60 17.40
N ALA A 173 5.22 5.06 17.23
CA ALA A 173 4.80 3.83 17.91
C ALA A 173 5.73 2.64 17.59
N ARG A 174 6.15 2.48 16.33
CA ARG A 174 7.12 1.43 15.93
C ARG A 174 8.48 1.66 16.57
N ARG A 175 8.97 2.89 16.62
CA ARG A 175 10.25 3.25 17.24
C ARG A 175 10.24 2.95 18.73
N VAL A 176 9.16 3.28 19.43
CA VAL A 176 9.00 2.97 20.87
C VAL A 176 9.03 1.46 21.10
N LYS A 177 8.32 0.66 20.28
CA LYS A 177 8.33 -0.81 20.38
C LYS A 177 9.73 -1.40 20.16
N LEU A 178 10.45 -0.94 19.14
CA LEU A 178 11.83 -1.38 18.87
C LEU A 178 12.78 -1.06 20.03
N ASN A 179 12.66 0.14 20.60
CA ASN A 179 13.48 0.54 21.75
C ASN A 179 13.15 -0.26 23.02
N LYS A 180 11.89 -0.65 23.25
CA LYS A 180 11.51 -1.55 24.35
C LYS A 180 12.09 -2.96 24.18
N LYS A 181 12.03 -3.51 22.96
CA LYS A 181 12.62 -4.82 22.64
C LYS A 181 14.14 -4.83 22.78
N ALA A 182 14.82 -3.76 22.36
CA ALA A 182 16.28 -3.62 22.50
C ALA A 182 16.74 -3.47 23.97
N ARG A 183 15.85 -3.04 24.87
CA ARG A 183 16.13 -2.88 26.31
C ARG A 183 15.68 -4.06 27.17
N SER A 184 15.05 -5.07 26.57
CA SER A 184 14.66 -6.31 27.26
C SER A 184 15.41 -7.48 26.61
N PRO A 185 16.73 -7.63 26.84
CA PRO A 185 17.35 -8.93 26.65
C PRO A 185 16.69 -9.88 27.66
N GLU A 186 16.03 -10.91 27.17
CA GLU A 186 15.55 -12.04 27.98
C GLU A 186 16.76 -12.60 28.74
N ILE A 187 16.65 -12.64 30.07
CA ILE A 187 17.53 -13.37 30.99
C ILE A 187 17.01 -14.80 31.04
#